data_AF-A0ABD1WFB5-F1
#
_entry.id   AF-A0ABD1WFB5-F1
#
_cell.length_a   1.000
_cell.length_b   1.000
_cell.length_c   1.000
_cell.angle_alpha   90.00
_cell.angle_beta   90.00
_cell.angle_gamma   90.00
#
_symmetry.space_group_name_H-M   'P 1'
#
loop_
_entity.id
_entity.type
_entity.pdbx_description
1 polymer ?
#
loop_
_entity_poly.entity_id
_entity_poly.type
_entity_poly.pdbx_seq_one_letter_code
_entity_poly.pdbx_strand_id
1 'polypeptide(L)'
;MPTSDSSTKLRNSSLNSLNNSSYLTKPENSTSSSALPRGRKVIMLIQCHPLIFQTYRHMDDKMWFGFTEFMGELLGEEHGIMNELERERVNVVRKLLMIYVNKRIPLSKIYHTRLLFGIPEDFRDMIANYPNYFRVVVKENGKRVLELVNWDLTLALSALEKEFLVDEDKGEKKLNMLSTLHLALSYSDGSKLDLWTLEAEKYRVGVIHEFLSLTLEKKAYIHNIVEFKDEFSLT
;
A
#
# COMPACT_ATOMS: atom_id res chain seq x y z
N MET A 1 -3.76 -40.12 -24.25
CA MET A 1 -4.68 -39.04 -24.66
C MET A 1 -6.05 -39.33 -24.09
N PRO A 2 -6.84 -38.35 -23.60
CA PRO A 2 -6.58 -37.08 -22.87
C PRO A 2 -7.14 -37.17 -21.40
N THR A 3 -6.63 -36.52 -20.33
CA THR A 3 -6.72 -35.11 -19.84
C THR A 3 -8.18 -34.58 -19.78
N SER A 4 -8.73 -33.93 -18.75
CA SER A 4 -8.22 -32.96 -17.75
C SER A 4 -9.31 -32.57 -16.72
N ASP A 5 -8.84 -32.12 -15.55
CA ASP A 5 -9.32 -31.03 -14.68
C ASP A 5 -10.72 -30.99 -14.04
N SER A 6 -10.72 -31.29 -12.74
CA SER A 6 -11.72 -30.92 -11.73
C SER A 6 -11.41 -29.59 -11.01
N SER A 7 -10.62 -28.69 -11.62
CA SER A 7 -10.15 -27.43 -11.02
C SER A 7 -11.06 -26.20 -11.25
N THR A 8 -12.22 -26.34 -11.88
CA THR A 8 -12.99 -25.17 -12.38
C THR A 8 -14.21 -24.79 -11.53
N LYS A 9 -14.43 -25.37 -10.34
CA LYS A 9 -15.67 -25.14 -9.56
C LYS A 9 -15.59 -24.19 -8.36
N LEU A 10 -14.45 -23.58 -8.05
CA LEU A 10 -14.34 -22.64 -6.92
C LEU A 10 -13.88 -21.22 -7.30
N ARG A 11 -13.68 -20.93 -8.60
CA ARG A 11 -13.24 -19.61 -9.07
C ARG A 11 -14.37 -18.68 -9.52
N ASN A 12 -15.63 -19.13 -9.45
CA ASN A 12 -16.79 -18.41 -10.02
C ASN A 12 -17.75 -17.79 -8.99
N SER A 13 -17.37 -17.67 -7.71
CA SER A 13 -18.26 -17.08 -6.68
C SER A 13 -17.93 -15.65 -6.25
N SER A 14 -16.80 -15.07 -6.67
CA SER A 14 -16.41 -13.69 -6.28
C SER A 14 -16.34 -12.70 -7.45
N LEU A 15 -16.74 -13.10 -8.66
CA LEU A 15 -16.77 -12.25 -9.86
C LEU A 15 -18.18 -11.79 -10.28
N ASN A 16 -19.21 -12.12 -9.49
CA ASN A 16 -20.62 -11.86 -9.85
C ASN A 16 -21.28 -10.69 -9.10
N SER A 17 -20.54 -9.79 -8.45
CA SER A 17 -21.16 -8.62 -7.78
C SER A 17 -20.95 -7.27 -8.46
N LEU A 18 -20.28 -7.19 -9.62
CA LEU A 18 -19.98 -5.91 -10.29
C LEU A 18 -20.45 -5.80 -11.74
N ASN A 19 -21.07 -6.84 -12.31
CA ASN A 19 -21.58 -6.82 -13.69
C ASN A 19 -23.10 -6.67 -13.80
N ASN A 20 -23.68 -5.75 -13.03
CA ASN A 20 -25.04 -5.26 -13.27
C ASN A 20 -25.01 -3.76 -13.65
N SER A 21 -24.31 -3.45 -14.75
CA SER A 21 -24.55 -2.21 -15.50
C SER A 21 -25.32 -2.57 -16.77
N SER A 22 -26.56 -3.01 -16.58
CA SER A 22 -27.59 -2.92 -17.61
C SER A 22 -28.68 -2.01 -17.03
N TYR A 23 -29.30 -1.19 -17.88
CA TYR A 23 -30.32 -0.19 -17.55
C TYR A 23 -29.79 1.20 -17.12
N LEU A 24 -29.23 1.96 -18.07
CA LEU A 24 -29.39 3.42 -18.09
C LEU A 24 -30.01 3.85 -19.42
N THR A 25 -31.32 3.65 -19.56
CA THR A 25 -32.12 4.39 -20.53
C THR A 25 -32.36 5.80 -19.97
N LYS A 26 -31.84 6.83 -20.64
CA LYS A 26 -32.14 8.25 -20.32
C LYS A 26 -33.62 8.50 -20.57
N PRO A 27 -34.42 8.95 -19.59
CA PRO A 27 -35.76 9.43 -19.87
C PRO A 27 -35.70 10.88 -20.36
N GLU A 28 -36.46 11.17 -21.42
CA GLU A 28 -36.65 12.52 -21.96
C GLU A 28 -37.54 13.39 -21.04
N ASN A 29 -37.13 14.66 -20.91
CA ASN A 29 -37.82 15.84 -20.39
C ASN A 29 -39.12 15.68 -19.57
N SER A 30 -39.09 16.16 -18.31
CA SER A 30 -40.19 16.97 -17.75
C SER A 30 -39.74 17.82 -16.55
N THR A 31 -40.30 19.03 -16.52
CA THR A 31 -40.05 20.16 -15.62
C THR A 31 -40.69 19.99 -14.22
N SER A 32 -40.12 20.74 -13.26
CA SER A 32 -40.74 21.26 -12.01
C SER A 32 -40.53 20.52 -10.68
N SER A 33 -39.45 20.95 -9.99
CA SER A 33 -39.33 21.31 -8.57
C SER A 33 -39.97 20.48 -7.43
N SER A 34 -39.12 19.98 -6.54
CA SER A 34 -39.21 20.24 -5.07
C SER A 34 -37.92 19.87 -4.30
N ALA A 35 -36.78 20.48 -4.65
CA ALA A 35 -35.56 20.30 -3.86
C ALA A 35 -35.63 21.10 -2.54
N LEU A 36 -35.58 20.40 -1.39
CA LEU A 36 -35.47 20.96 -0.04
C LEU A 36 -34.34 22.03 0.02
N PRO A 37 -34.52 23.15 0.76
CA PRO A 37 -33.56 24.26 0.81
C PRO A 37 -32.13 23.84 1.21
N ARG A 38 -32.00 22.79 2.03
CA ARG A 38 -30.72 22.33 2.59
C ARG A 38 -29.84 21.56 1.61
N GLY A 39 -30.42 21.00 0.53
CA GLY A 39 -29.70 20.19 -0.46
C GLY A 39 -29.32 20.92 -1.74
N ARG A 40 -29.92 22.09 -2.03
CA ARG A 40 -29.71 22.80 -3.31
C ARG A 40 -28.25 23.15 -3.57
N LYS A 41 -27.52 23.62 -2.55
CA LYS A 41 -26.09 23.95 -2.69
C LYS A 41 -25.25 22.72 -3.04
N VAL A 42 -25.56 21.56 -2.44
CA VAL A 42 -24.84 20.30 -2.70
C VAL A 42 -25.16 19.78 -4.11
N ILE A 43 -26.43 19.82 -4.51
CA ILE A 43 -26.84 19.43 -5.87
C ILE A 43 -26.15 20.32 -6.91
N MET A 44 -26.12 21.65 -6.68
CA MET A 44 -25.40 22.56 -7.57
C MET A 44 -23.91 22.24 -7.62
N LEU A 45 -23.26 21.96 -6.48
CA LEU A 45 -21.84 21.57 -6.46
C LEU A 45 -21.59 20.31 -7.31
N ILE A 46 -22.40 19.27 -7.14
CA ILE A 46 -22.30 18.03 -7.93
C ILE A 46 -22.44 18.35 -9.43
N GLN A 47 -23.44 19.15 -9.79
CA GLN A 47 -23.71 19.56 -11.17
C GLN A 47 -22.63 20.49 -11.74
N CYS A 48 -21.90 21.24 -10.90
CA CYS A 48 -20.76 22.06 -11.31
C CYS A 48 -19.50 21.23 -11.66
N HIS A 49 -19.49 19.92 -11.37
CA HIS A 49 -18.37 19.03 -11.66
C HIS A 49 -18.79 17.85 -12.57
N PRO A 50 -19.29 18.11 -13.79
CA PRO A 50 -19.85 17.08 -14.68
C PRO A 50 -18.81 16.13 -15.26
N LEU A 51 -17.51 16.39 -15.06
CA LEU A 51 -16.44 15.45 -15.41
C LEU A 51 -16.31 14.32 -14.38
N ILE A 52 -16.66 14.59 -13.12
CA ILE A 52 -16.51 13.65 -12.00
C ILE A 52 -17.86 13.01 -11.69
N PHE A 53 -18.94 13.80 -11.65
CA PHE A 53 -20.24 13.34 -11.21
C PHE A 53 -21.32 13.46 -12.29
N GLN A 54 -22.25 12.51 -12.27
CA GLN A 54 -23.50 12.56 -13.01
C GLN A 54 -24.68 12.43 -12.06
N THR A 55 -25.80 13.07 -12.40
CA THR A 55 -27.05 12.98 -11.63
C THR A 55 -28.14 12.34 -12.49
N TYR A 56 -28.92 11.44 -11.91
CA TYR A 56 -30.03 10.75 -12.60
C TYR A 56 -31.20 10.53 -11.64
N ARG A 57 -32.41 10.36 -12.18
CA ARG A 57 -33.58 9.96 -11.37
C ARG A 57 -33.72 8.45 -11.38
N HIS A 58 -33.92 7.87 -10.21
CA HIS A 58 -34.17 6.44 -10.06
C HIS A 58 -35.68 6.14 -10.03
N MET A 59 -36.06 4.86 -9.99
CA MET A 59 -37.45 4.40 -10.05
C MET A 59 -38.34 4.93 -8.90
N ASP A 60 -37.73 5.36 -7.80
CA ASP A 60 -38.40 5.96 -6.65
C ASP A 60 -38.59 7.48 -6.76
N ASP A 61 -38.37 8.05 -7.95
CA ASP A 61 -38.37 9.50 -8.27
C ASP A 61 -37.36 10.31 -7.44
N LYS A 62 -36.46 9.64 -6.71
CA LYS A 62 -35.37 10.30 -6.00
C LYS A 62 -34.23 10.60 -6.96
N MET A 63 -33.57 11.72 -6.70
CA MET A 63 -32.36 12.11 -7.43
C MET A 63 -31.16 11.37 -6.84
N TRP A 64 -30.51 10.57 -7.66
CA TRP A 64 -29.25 9.91 -7.37
C TRP A 64 -28.11 10.66 -8.06
N PHE A 65 -26.92 10.51 -7.51
CA PHE A 65 -25.69 10.92 -8.17
C PHE A 65 -24.67 9.80 -8.07
N GLY A 66 -23.75 9.76 -9.01
CA GLY A 66 -22.66 8.79 -9.03
C GLY A 66 -21.52 9.33 -9.87
N PHE A 67 -20.47 8.52 -10.02
CA PHE A 67 -19.39 8.83 -10.93
C PHE A 67 -19.86 8.79 -12.39
N THR A 68 -19.23 9.62 -13.21
CA THR A 68 -19.33 9.52 -14.67
C THR A 68 -18.67 8.23 -15.16
N GLU A 69 -18.96 7.83 -16.39
CA GLU A 69 -18.26 6.73 -17.07
C GLU A 69 -16.74 6.97 -17.08
N PHE A 70 -16.31 8.17 -17.48
CA PHE A 70 -14.91 8.60 -17.45
C PHE A 70 -14.24 8.42 -16.07
N MET A 71 -14.91 8.84 -15.00
CA MET A 71 -14.36 8.67 -13.65
C MET A 71 -14.35 7.19 -13.23
N GLY A 72 -15.33 6.40 -13.69
CA GLY A 72 -15.33 4.94 -13.52
C GLY A 72 -14.16 4.26 -14.22
N GLU A 73 -13.83 4.69 -15.44
CA GLU A 73 -12.64 4.22 -16.18
C GLU A 73 -11.36 4.55 -15.42
N LEU A 74 -11.23 5.78 -14.91
CA LEU A 74 -10.06 6.19 -14.13
C LEU A 74 -9.88 5.37 -12.84
N LEU A 75 -10.96 5.07 -12.13
CA LEU A 75 -10.92 4.16 -10.96
C LEU A 75 -10.54 2.72 -11.37
N GLY A 76 -10.98 2.29 -12.55
CA GLY A 76 -10.58 1.00 -13.14
C GLY A 76 -9.08 0.96 -13.47
N GLU A 77 -8.54 2.02 -14.04
CA GLU A 77 -7.10 2.16 -14.30
C GLU A 77 -6.29 2.16 -13.00
N GLU A 78 -6.71 2.91 -11.99
CA GLU A 78 -6.11 2.91 -10.66
C GLU A 78 -6.08 1.49 -10.08
N HIS A 79 -7.22 0.78 -10.12
CA HIS A 79 -7.30 -0.60 -9.66
C HIS A 79 -6.40 -1.54 -10.48
N GLY A 80 -6.30 -1.33 -11.80
CA GLY A 80 -5.39 -2.07 -12.68
C GLY A 80 -3.92 -1.93 -12.27
N ILE A 81 -3.47 -0.69 -12.04
CA ILE A 81 -2.13 -0.39 -11.51
C ILE A 81 -1.96 -0.98 -10.10
N MET A 82 -3.02 -0.97 -9.29
CA MET A 82 -3.03 -1.58 -7.96
C MET A 82 -2.94 -3.12 -7.97
N ASN A 83 -3.32 -3.77 -9.07
CA ASN A 83 -3.13 -5.21 -9.24
C ASN A 83 -1.75 -5.53 -9.86
N GLU A 84 -1.29 -4.71 -10.82
CA GLU A 84 0.00 -4.93 -11.47
C GLU A 84 1.18 -4.81 -10.50
N LEU A 85 1.18 -3.79 -9.64
CA LEU A 85 2.27 -3.58 -8.66
C LEU A 85 2.07 -4.36 -7.34
N GLU A 86 1.16 -5.36 -7.31
CA GLU A 86 0.89 -6.16 -6.11
C GLU A 86 2.18 -6.77 -5.54
N ARG A 87 3.00 -7.39 -6.40
CA ARG A 87 4.28 -8.00 -6.00
C ARG A 87 5.25 -6.99 -5.39
N GLU A 88 5.32 -5.79 -5.95
CA GLU A 88 6.19 -4.73 -5.43
C GLU A 88 5.71 -4.25 -4.05
N ARG A 89 4.40 -4.12 -3.85
CA ARG A 89 3.81 -3.77 -2.54
C ARG A 89 4.02 -4.85 -1.50
N VAL A 90 3.93 -6.11 -1.91
CA VAL A 90 4.32 -7.25 -1.06
C VAL A 90 5.79 -7.14 -0.66
N ASN A 91 6.68 -6.81 -1.60
CA ASN A 91 8.10 -6.60 -1.32
C ASN A 91 8.34 -5.41 -0.38
N VAL A 92 7.56 -4.32 -0.49
CA VAL A 92 7.63 -3.20 0.47
C VAL A 92 7.34 -3.69 1.89
N VAL A 93 6.29 -4.48 2.09
CA VAL A 93 5.96 -5.03 3.42
C VAL A 93 7.00 -6.04 3.89
N ARG A 94 7.55 -6.86 2.99
CA ARG A 94 8.67 -7.78 3.31
C ARG A 94 9.89 -7.00 3.77
N LYS A 95 10.31 -5.96 3.05
CA LYS A 95 11.42 -5.09 3.43
C LYS A 95 11.17 -4.37 4.75
N LEU A 96 9.95 -3.84 4.96
CA LEU A 96 9.57 -3.22 6.23
C LEU A 96 9.75 -4.20 7.39
N LEU A 97 9.26 -5.44 7.25
CA LEU A 97 9.47 -6.49 8.24
C LEU A 97 10.94 -6.91 8.39
N MET A 98 11.74 -6.84 7.34
CA MET A 98 13.16 -7.16 7.41
C MET A 98 13.95 -6.11 8.22
N ILE A 99 13.54 -4.84 8.17
CA ILE A 99 14.14 -3.75 8.96
C ILE A 99 13.69 -3.81 10.44
N TYR A 100 12.51 -4.38 10.70
CA TYR A 100 11.99 -4.60 12.05
C TYR A 100 12.88 -5.56 12.84
N VAL A 101 13.31 -5.16 14.04
CA VAL A 101 14.14 -5.97 14.96
C VAL A 101 13.54 -7.37 15.19
N ASN A 102 12.23 -7.43 15.43
CA ASN A 102 11.52 -8.68 15.73
C ASN A 102 10.91 -9.36 14.50
N LYS A 103 11.12 -8.82 13.29
CA LYS A 103 10.51 -9.29 12.04
C LYS A 103 8.99 -9.46 12.12
N ARG A 104 8.36 -8.63 12.95
CA ARG A 104 6.96 -8.73 13.37
C ARG A 104 6.36 -7.34 13.56
N ILE A 105 5.27 -7.04 12.86
CA ILE A 105 4.56 -5.75 12.94
C ILE A 105 3.08 -5.96 13.24
N PRO A 106 2.45 -5.19 14.14
CA PRO A 106 1.00 -5.24 14.32
C PRO A 106 0.26 -4.91 13.02
N LEU A 107 -0.76 -5.72 12.66
CA LEU A 107 -1.57 -5.45 11.46
C LEU A 107 -2.27 -4.09 11.52
N SER A 108 -2.63 -3.62 12.71
CA SER A 108 -3.20 -2.28 12.91
C SER A 108 -2.24 -1.19 12.45
N LYS A 109 -0.94 -1.35 12.72
CA LYS A 109 0.09 -0.37 12.36
C LYS A 109 0.27 -0.31 10.84
N ILE A 110 0.33 -1.47 10.16
CA ILE A 110 0.29 -1.54 8.69
C ILE A 110 -0.92 -0.79 8.15
N TYR A 111 -2.11 -1.04 8.71
CA TYR A 111 -3.36 -0.42 8.23
C TYR A 111 -3.37 1.11 8.39
N HIS A 112 -2.88 1.61 9.54
CA HIS A 112 -2.80 3.06 9.80
C HIS A 112 -1.77 3.75 8.89
N THR A 113 -0.66 3.09 8.57
CA THR A 113 0.37 3.64 7.69
C THR A 113 0.23 3.19 6.23
N ARG A 114 -0.90 2.58 5.84
CA ARG A 114 -1.03 1.95 4.52
C ARG A 114 -0.79 2.92 3.36
N LEU A 115 -1.33 4.14 3.47
CA LEU A 115 -1.21 5.17 2.45
C LEU A 115 0.24 5.67 2.30
N LEU A 116 1.03 5.63 3.38
CA LEU A 116 2.44 6.02 3.34
C LEU A 116 3.26 5.10 2.43
N PHE A 117 2.92 3.81 2.43
CA PHE A 117 3.62 2.75 1.71
C PHE A 117 2.87 2.27 0.45
N GLY A 118 1.73 2.89 0.13
CA GLY A 118 0.87 2.48 -0.98
C GLY A 118 0.21 1.10 -0.81
N ILE A 119 0.07 0.63 0.43
CA ILE A 119 -0.54 -0.67 0.74
C ILE A 119 -2.07 -0.55 0.58
N PRO A 120 -2.73 -1.49 -0.13
CA PRO A 120 -4.17 -1.44 -0.35
C PRO A 120 -4.95 -1.79 0.92
N GLU A 121 -6.23 -1.40 0.96
CA GLU A 121 -7.10 -1.63 2.13
C GLU A 121 -7.37 -3.11 2.40
N ASP A 122 -7.44 -3.92 1.34
CA ASP A 122 -7.64 -5.36 1.35
C ASP A 122 -6.34 -6.16 1.54
N PHE A 123 -5.20 -5.50 1.83
CA PHE A 123 -3.91 -6.15 2.07
C PHE A 123 -4.01 -7.30 3.07
N ARG A 124 -4.88 -7.16 4.08
CA ARG A 124 -5.11 -8.19 5.10
C ARG A 124 -5.58 -9.51 4.49
N ASP A 125 -6.44 -9.46 3.49
CA ASP A 125 -6.98 -10.64 2.83
C ASP A 125 -5.96 -11.20 1.83
N MET A 126 -5.21 -10.31 1.17
CA MET A 126 -4.14 -10.65 0.24
C MET A 126 -2.98 -11.43 0.89
N ILE A 127 -2.70 -11.23 2.18
CA ILE A 127 -1.66 -11.97 2.92
C ILE A 127 -1.83 -13.50 2.77
N ALA A 128 -3.06 -14.00 2.67
CA ALA A 128 -3.34 -15.43 2.52
C ALA A 128 -2.73 -16.03 1.24
N ASN A 129 -2.50 -15.22 0.20
CA ASN A 129 -1.88 -15.63 -1.05
C ASN A 129 -0.34 -15.77 -0.94
N TYR A 130 0.25 -15.31 0.17
CA TYR A 130 1.71 -15.25 0.37
C TYR A 130 2.18 -16.00 1.64
N PRO A 131 1.79 -17.28 1.83
CA PRO A 131 2.11 -18.04 3.05
C PRO A 131 3.60 -18.30 3.25
N ASN A 132 4.39 -18.29 2.16
CA ASN A 132 5.84 -18.45 2.21
C ASN A 132 6.56 -17.18 2.71
N TYR A 133 5.89 -16.03 2.68
CA TYR A 133 6.45 -14.76 3.10
C TYR A 133 5.90 -14.31 4.46
N PHE A 134 4.61 -14.55 4.70
CA PHE A 134 3.92 -13.98 5.84
C PHE A 134 3.20 -15.04 6.67
N ARG A 135 3.18 -14.81 7.98
CA ARG A 135 2.37 -15.54 8.94
C ARG A 135 1.66 -14.56 9.85
N VAL A 136 0.34 -14.72 10.01
CA VAL A 136 -0.42 -13.93 10.98
C VAL A 136 -0.42 -14.66 12.32
N VAL A 137 0.09 -14.01 13.35
CA VAL A 137 0.12 -14.51 14.73
C VAL A 137 -0.83 -13.70 15.59
N VAL A 138 -1.67 -14.38 16.37
CA VAL A 138 -2.53 -13.74 17.38
C VAL A 138 -1.80 -13.79 18.71
N LYS A 139 -1.51 -12.62 19.29
CA LYS A 139 -0.92 -12.50 20.63
C LYS A 139 -1.99 -12.78 21.70
N GLU A 140 -1.54 -13.05 22.93
CA GLU A 140 -2.40 -13.32 24.09
C GLU A 140 -3.44 -12.21 24.35
N ASN A 141 -3.10 -10.96 24.04
CA ASN A 141 -3.99 -9.80 24.14
C ASN A 141 -4.97 -9.65 22.95
N GLY A 142 -5.10 -10.65 22.08
CA GLY A 142 -5.95 -10.65 20.89
C GLY A 142 -5.42 -9.82 19.72
N LYS A 143 -4.28 -9.12 19.87
CA LYS A 143 -3.70 -8.32 18.79
C LYS A 143 -3.11 -9.23 17.71
N ARG A 144 -3.46 -8.97 16.46
CA ARG A 144 -2.90 -9.66 15.29
C ARG A 144 -1.61 -8.99 14.83
N VAL A 145 -0.59 -9.79 14.64
CA VAL A 145 0.76 -9.38 14.23
C VAL A 145 1.13 -10.15 12.98
N LEU A 146 1.64 -9.43 11.99
CA LEU A 146 2.23 -10.02 10.79
C LEU A 146 3.69 -10.35 11.07
N GLU A 147 4.08 -11.58 10.81
CA GLU A 147 5.44 -12.09 10.96
C GLU A 147 6.04 -12.45 9.60
N LEU A 148 7.31 -12.13 9.41
CA LEU A 148 8.08 -12.59 8.25
C LEU A 148 8.47 -14.06 8.44
N VAL A 149 8.05 -14.91 7.51
CA VAL A 149 8.33 -16.36 7.53
C VAL A 149 9.71 -16.65 6.98
N ASN A 150 10.03 -16.08 5.81
CA ASN A 150 11.29 -16.32 5.12
C ASN A 150 12.00 -15.00 4.80
N TRP A 151 13.29 -14.95 5.13
CA TRP A 151 14.16 -13.83 4.83
C TRP A 151 14.67 -13.94 3.39
N ASP A 152 14.63 -12.84 2.65
CA ASP A 152 15.03 -12.82 1.24
C ASP A 152 16.26 -11.95 1.05
N LEU A 153 17.39 -12.61 0.76
CA LEU A 153 18.67 -11.92 0.51
C LEU A 153 18.62 -11.06 -0.75
N THR A 154 17.76 -11.37 -1.73
CA THR A 154 17.62 -10.55 -2.93
C THR A 154 16.94 -9.21 -2.64
N LEU A 155 16.15 -9.14 -1.57
CA LEU A 155 15.56 -7.90 -1.05
C LEU A 155 16.48 -7.17 -0.06
N ALA A 156 17.49 -7.84 0.47
CA ALA A 156 18.39 -7.29 1.50
C ALA A 156 19.39 -6.27 0.94
N LEU A 157 19.34 -5.97 -0.37
CA LEU A 157 19.97 -4.78 -0.92
C LEU A 157 19.12 -3.56 -0.59
N SER A 158 19.70 -2.66 0.20
CA SER A 158 19.09 -1.36 0.50
C SER A 158 18.88 -0.56 -0.79
N ALA A 159 17.89 0.31 -0.80
CA ALA A 159 17.66 1.22 -1.93
C ALA A 159 18.92 2.06 -2.23
N LEU A 160 19.65 2.42 -1.18
CA LEU A 160 20.91 3.13 -1.29
C LEU A 160 21.92 2.30 -2.10
N GLU A 161 22.19 1.05 -1.71
CA GLU A 161 23.10 0.15 -2.45
C GLU A 161 22.67 -0.07 -3.90
N LYS A 162 21.36 -0.19 -4.16
CA LYS A 162 20.82 -0.38 -5.51
C LYS A 162 21.11 0.80 -6.44
N GLU A 163 21.03 2.04 -5.95
CA GLU A 163 21.35 3.23 -6.74
C GLU A 163 22.81 3.27 -7.22
N PHE A 164 23.73 2.61 -6.52
CA PHE A 164 25.15 2.59 -6.88
C PHE A 164 25.52 1.61 -7.97
N LEU A 165 24.78 0.50 -8.09
CA LEU A 165 25.03 -0.50 -9.13
C LEU A 165 24.69 0.00 -10.54
N VAL A 166 24.03 1.17 -10.66
CA VAL A 166 23.57 1.74 -11.92
C VAL A 166 24.57 2.73 -12.53
N ASP A 167 25.60 3.16 -11.79
CA ASP A 167 26.55 4.21 -12.23
C ASP A 167 28.00 3.84 -11.87
N GLU A 168 28.68 3.07 -12.72
CA GLU A 168 30.03 2.52 -12.46
C GLU A 168 31.10 3.62 -12.21
N ASP A 169 30.98 4.78 -12.87
CA ASP A 169 32.02 5.83 -12.87
C ASP A 169 31.91 6.79 -11.66
N LYS A 170 30.71 6.93 -11.08
CA LYS A 170 30.48 7.56 -9.75
C LYS A 170 30.50 6.55 -8.60
N GLY A 171 30.48 5.26 -8.93
CA GLY A 171 30.38 4.14 -8.00
C GLY A 171 31.52 4.13 -7.00
N GLU A 172 32.78 4.26 -7.41
CA GLU A 172 33.94 4.09 -6.51
C GLU A 172 33.99 5.13 -5.38
N LYS A 173 33.88 6.44 -5.67
CA LYS A 173 33.94 7.49 -4.63
C LYS A 173 32.80 7.37 -3.63
N LYS A 174 31.63 6.91 -4.08
CA LYS A 174 30.42 6.83 -3.26
C LYS A 174 30.30 5.47 -2.56
N LEU A 175 30.82 4.38 -3.15
CA LEU A 175 31.09 3.07 -2.50
C LEU A 175 32.12 3.22 -1.39
N ASN A 176 33.15 4.06 -1.58
CA ASN A 176 34.10 4.38 -0.51
C ASN A 176 33.43 5.12 0.65
N MET A 177 32.43 5.98 0.37
CA MET A 177 31.58 6.52 1.44
C MET A 177 30.70 5.45 2.08
N LEU A 178 30.09 4.52 1.32
CA LEU A 178 29.26 3.45 1.87
C LEU A 178 30.05 2.43 2.70
N SER A 179 31.25 2.06 2.29
CA SER A 179 32.15 1.17 3.03
C SER A 179 32.68 1.85 4.28
N THR A 180 32.97 3.15 4.19
CA THR A 180 33.23 4.00 5.36
C THR A 180 32.00 4.07 6.28
N LEU A 181 30.78 4.09 5.73
CA LEU A 181 29.51 4.13 6.47
C LEU A 181 28.93 2.75 6.83
N HIS A 182 29.56 1.64 6.42
CA HIS A 182 29.09 0.26 6.60
C HIS A 182 27.57 0.04 6.45
N LEU A 183 26.92 0.68 5.45
CA LEU A 183 25.45 0.77 5.35
C LEU A 183 24.73 -0.55 4.97
N ALA A 184 25.49 -1.62 4.77
CA ALA A 184 25.01 -3.02 4.80
C ALA A 184 24.36 -3.40 6.16
N LEU A 185 24.46 -2.53 7.16
CA LEU A 185 23.82 -2.66 8.47
C LEU A 185 22.29 -2.45 8.48
N SER A 186 21.69 -1.88 7.43
CA SER A 186 20.24 -1.52 7.45
C SER A 186 19.31 -2.70 7.76
N TYR A 187 19.77 -3.92 7.45
CA TYR A 187 19.08 -5.17 7.72
C TYR A 187 19.75 -6.03 8.82
N SER A 188 20.76 -5.49 9.49
CA SER A 188 21.44 -6.12 10.63
C SER A 188 20.71 -5.83 11.95
N ASP A 189 20.95 -6.66 12.97
CA ASP A 189 20.36 -6.46 14.29
C ASP A 189 21.03 -5.28 15.02
N GLY A 190 20.37 -4.13 15.04
CA GLY A 190 20.83 -2.92 15.73
C GLY A 190 20.58 -2.90 17.24
N SER A 191 19.92 -3.92 17.80
CA SER A 191 19.49 -3.93 19.22
C SER A 191 20.65 -3.91 20.22
N LYS A 192 21.87 -4.26 19.78
CA LYS A 192 23.07 -4.32 20.61
C LYS A 192 24.00 -3.12 20.43
N LEU A 193 23.62 -2.15 19.60
CA LEU A 193 24.44 -0.97 19.32
C LEU A 193 24.27 0.04 20.44
N ASP A 194 25.38 0.42 21.08
CA ASP A 194 25.36 1.44 22.11
C ASP A 194 25.09 2.82 21.50
N LEU A 195 24.28 3.61 22.21
CA LEU A 195 23.98 4.98 21.84
C LEU A 195 25.31 5.75 21.73
N TRP A 196 25.44 6.61 20.72
CA TRP A 196 26.64 7.45 20.47
C TRP A 196 27.85 6.75 19.84
N THR A 197 27.74 5.48 19.45
CA THR A 197 28.76 4.86 18.57
C THR A 197 28.55 5.30 17.12
N LEU A 198 29.65 5.41 16.37
CA LEU A 198 29.61 5.75 14.95
C LEU A 198 28.82 4.68 14.15
N GLU A 199 28.91 3.42 14.57
CA GLU A 199 28.17 2.28 14.04
C GLU A 199 26.65 2.41 14.29
N ALA A 200 26.24 2.84 15.48
CA ALA A 200 24.83 3.10 15.79
C ALA A 200 24.26 4.24 14.95
N GLU A 201 25.02 5.33 14.77
CA GLU A 201 24.60 6.45 13.94
C GLU A 201 24.40 6.02 12.48
N LYS A 202 25.38 5.31 11.92
CA LYS A 202 25.31 4.75 10.56
C LYS A 202 24.12 3.82 10.37
N TYR A 203 23.88 2.92 11.32
CA TYR A 203 22.71 2.03 11.30
C TYR A 203 21.40 2.83 11.26
N ARG A 204 21.21 3.79 12.17
CA ARG A 204 19.97 4.58 12.27
C ARG A 204 19.74 5.40 11.00
N VAL A 205 20.77 6.02 10.45
CA VAL A 205 20.68 6.73 9.17
C VAL A 205 20.30 5.78 8.03
N GLY A 206 20.90 4.59 7.96
CA GLY A 206 20.56 3.56 6.96
C GLY A 206 19.10 3.10 7.07
N VAL A 207 18.62 2.84 8.29
CA VAL A 207 17.23 2.46 8.56
C VAL A 207 16.25 3.57 8.18
N ILE A 208 16.55 4.82 8.52
CA ILE A 208 15.71 5.98 8.15
C ILE A 208 15.67 6.15 6.62
N HIS A 209 16.83 6.01 5.96
CA HIS A 209 16.91 6.06 4.51
C HIS A 209 16.07 4.96 3.86
N GLU A 210 16.20 3.72 4.32
CA GLU A 210 15.41 2.61 3.80
C GLU A 210 13.92 2.78 4.10
N PHE A 211 13.55 3.25 5.28
CA PHE A 211 12.16 3.59 5.59
C PHE A 211 11.57 4.60 4.59
N LEU A 212 12.30 5.69 4.30
CA LEU A 212 11.89 6.68 3.32
C LEU A 212 11.88 6.13 1.89
N SER A 213 12.81 5.22 1.56
CA SER A 213 12.85 4.56 0.25
C SER A 213 11.65 3.64 0.03
N LEU A 214 11.01 3.15 1.09
CA LEU A 214 9.78 2.36 1.03
C LEU A 214 8.51 3.21 0.87
N THR A 215 8.55 4.52 1.15
CA THR A 215 7.36 5.37 1.01
C THR A 215 7.10 5.75 -0.46
N LEU A 216 5.84 6.04 -0.78
CA LEU A 216 5.44 6.47 -2.13
C LEU A 216 6.11 7.79 -2.53
N GLU A 217 6.08 8.78 -1.64
CA GLU A 217 6.51 10.15 -1.94
C GLU A 217 7.95 10.45 -1.48
N LYS A 218 8.71 9.44 -1.01
CA LYS A 218 10.07 9.59 -0.44
C LYS A 218 10.16 10.62 0.69
N LYS A 219 9.03 10.83 1.37
CA LYS A 219 8.88 11.70 2.53
C LYS A 219 7.90 11.09 3.51
N ALA A 220 8.01 11.50 4.77
CA ALA A 220 7.10 11.12 5.83
C ALA A 220 7.09 12.24 6.88
N TYR A 221 5.99 12.39 7.60
CA TYR A 221 5.98 13.24 8.79
C TYR A 221 6.83 12.61 9.89
N ILE A 222 7.44 13.44 10.74
CA ILE A 222 8.27 12.95 11.86
C ILE A 222 7.48 12.04 12.82
N HIS A 223 6.17 12.26 12.98
CA HIS A 223 5.35 11.41 13.83
C HIS A 223 5.24 9.98 13.29
N ASN A 224 5.30 9.79 11.96
CA ASN A 224 5.30 8.46 11.37
C ASN A 224 6.51 7.69 11.86
N ILE A 225 7.72 8.25 11.76
CA ILE A 225 8.93 7.53 12.14
C ILE A 225 9.06 7.33 13.65
N VAL A 226 8.59 8.30 14.44
CA VAL A 226 8.53 8.19 15.91
C VAL A 226 7.62 7.03 16.32
N GLU A 227 6.56 6.75 15.58
CA GLU A 227 5.70 5.59 15.83
C GLU A 227 6.50 4.28 15.75
N PHE A 228 7.51 4.19 14.88
CA PHE A 228 8.34 3.00 14.65
C PHE A 228 9.64 2.94 15.45
N LYS A 229 9.91 3.89 16.35
CA LYS A 229 11.24 4.08 16.95
C LYS A 229 11.78 2.83 17.67
N ASP A 230 10.91 2.12 18.37
CA ASP A 230 11.30 0.96 19.19
C ASP A 230 11.57 -0.24 18.28
N GLU A 231 10.78 -0.39 17.21
CA GLU A 231 10.88 -1.51 16.30
C GLU A 231 12.02 -1.40 15.29
N PHE A 232 12.54 -0.18 15.11
CA PHE A 232 13.70 0.15 14.29
C PHE A 232 14.96 0.42 15.13
N SER A 233 14.92 0.26 16.45
CA SER A 233 16.03 0.58 17.36
C SER A 233 16.61 2.00 17.15
N LEU A 234 15.72 2.99 16.92
CA LEU A 234 16.11 4.38 16.68
C LEU A 234 16.39 5.19 17.94
N THR A 235 15.97 4.70 19.10
CA THR A 235 16.26 5.24 20.43
C THR A 235 16.63 4.09 21.32
#